data_AF-A0A3C1D8N9-F1
#
_entry.id   AF-A0A3C1D8N9-F1
#
_cell.length_a   1.000
_cell.length_b   1.000
_cell.length_c   1.000
_cell.angle_alpha   90.00
_cell.angle_beta   90.00
_cell.angle_gamma   90.00
#
_symmetry.space_group_name_H-M   'P 1'
#
loop_
_entity.id
_entity.type
_entity.pdbx_description
1 polymer ?
#
loop_
_entity_poly.entity_id
_entity_poly.type
_entity_poly.pdbx_seq_one_letter_code
_entity_poly.pdbx_strand_id
1 'polypeptide(L)'
;VSQLAGAGVSALFDIDLLADPAFVPKAESVPTDYFVAIYNQDGDFIASAGGGRQSNEPDFPTEYLPTETSVTQQQEPFTIPGTIPGTEFRAASALIEVKGTTVFYTQMIAVPLTTVTQTLATYLGIYSILSVITIVLGAVAIRLLVTLAFRSLTQVENTAMEIAAGDFGQRMTDIAPATEVGRLKTAINAMLGRIDAALAQRDATVRQMRRFVGDA
;
A
#
# COMPACT_ATOMS: atom_id res chain seq x y z
N VAL A 1 14.45 -20.04 7.79
CA VAL A 1 15.82 -20.36 8.27
C VAL A 1 15.83 -21.63 9.11
N SER A 2 14.97 -21.75 10.14
CA SER A 2 14.82 -22.97 10.98
C SER A 2 14.60 -24.29 10.19
N GLN A 3 13.73 -24.32 9.17
CA GLN A 3 13.53 -25.52 8.31
C GLN A 3 14.70 -25.85 7.38
N LEU A 4 15.59 -24.88 7.09
CA LEU A 4 16.72 -25.09 6.16
C LEU A 4 17.94 -25.70 6.85
N ALA A 5 18.03 -25.55 8.18
CA ALA A 5 19.17 -25.97 8.99
C ALA A 5 19.47 -27.48 8.94
N GLY A 6 18.52 -28.32 8.57
CA GLY A 6 18.72 -29.77 8.46
C GLY A 6 19.14 -30.29 7.07
N ALA A 7 19.10 -29.46 6.03
CA ALA A 7 19.19 -29.92 4.63
C ALA A 7 20.37 -29.36 3.82
N GLY A 8 21.15 -28.42 4.38
CA GLY A 8 22.11 -27.63 3.58
C GLY A 8 23.46 -28.29 3.27
N VAL A 9 23.95 -29.21 4.11
CA VAL A 9 25.34 -29.71 3.97
C VAL A 9 25.52 -30.62 2.76
N SER A 10 24.69 -31.65 2.60
CA SER A 10 24.81 -32.61 1.48
C SER A 10 24.57 -31.96 0.11
N ALA A 11 23.83 -30.86 0.08
CA ALA A 11 23.52 -30.13 -1.15
C ALA A 11 24.71 -29.30 -1.67
N LEU A 12 25.53 -28.74 -0.76
CA LEU A 12 26.55 -27.75 -1.11
C LEU A 12 28.00 -28.24 -0.95
N PHE A 13 28.24 -29.29 -0.16
CA PHE A 13 29.58 -29.80 0.11
C PHE A 13 29.76 -31.24 -0.35
N ASP A 14 30.95 -31.55 -0.86
CA ASP A 14 31.49 -32.90 -0.90
C ASP A 14 32.28 -33.13 0.40
N ILE A 15 32.08 -34.30 1.01
CA ILE A 15 32.72 -34.67 2.27
C ILE A 15 33.77 -35.71 1.97
N ASP A 16 35.04 -35.35 2.16
CA ASP A 16 36.15 -36.31 2.10
C ASP A 16 36.43 -36.85 3.50
N LEU A 17 36.33 -38.18 3.64
CA LEU A 17 36.45 -38.92 4.90
C LEU A 17 37.78 -39.68 4.99
N LEU A 18 38.74 -39.41 4.10
CA LEU A 18 40.05 -40.08 4.09
C LEU A 18 40.90 -39.80 5.36
N ALA A 19 40.63 -38.71 6.09
CA ALA A 19 41.24 -38.34 7.37
C ALA A 19 40.25 -37.51 8.23
N ASP A 20 40.66 -36.36 8.80
CA ASP A 20 39.71 -35.39 9.36
C ASP A 20 38.70 -34.97 8.28
N PRO A 21 37.38 -34.97 8.55
CA PRO A 21 36.37 -34.67 7.55
C PRO A 21 36.62 -33.31 6.89
N ALA A 22 36.99 -33.33 5.62
CA ALA A 22 37.17 -32.13 4.84
C ALA A 22 35.86 -31.80 4.10
N PHE A 23 35.36 -30.59 4.34
CA PHE A 23 34.17 -30.07 3.64
C PHE A 23 34.63 -29.24 2.45
N VAL A 24 34.49 -29.80 1.25
CA VAL A 24 34.88 -29.13 0.02
C VAL A 24 33.62 -28.56 -0.65
N PRO A 25 33.53 -27.24 -0.89
CA PRO A 25 32.42 -26.66 -1.63
C PRO A 25 32.32 -27.29 -3.03
N LYS A 26 31.13 -27.74 -3.41
CA LYS A 26 30.88 -28.27 -4.76
C LYS A 26 31.06 -27.17 -5.79
N ALA A 27 32.02 -27.38 -6.71
CA ALA A 27 32.36 -26.42 -7.76
C ALA A 27 31.18 -26.09 -8.71
N GLU A 28 30.22 -27.01 -8.87
CA GLU A 28 28.99 -26.83 -9.65
C GLU A 28 27.72 -26.83 -8.80
N SER A 29 27.78 -26.31 -7.58
CA SER A 29 26.58 -26.14 -6.76
C SER A 29 25.59 -25.18 -7.43
N VAL A 30 24.30 -25.56 -7.42
CA VAL A 30 23.21 -24.70 -7.91
C VAL A 30 23.19 -23.42 -7.06
N PRO A 31 23.13 -22.22 -7.67
CA PRO A 31 23.01 -20.97 -6.93
C PRO A 31 21.88 -21.03 -5.90
N THR A 32 22.17 -20.67 -4.65
CA THR A 32 21.21 -20.65 -3.55
C THR A 32 20.97 -19.24 -3.05
N ASP A 33 19.76 -18.97 -2.54
CA ASP A 33 19.43 -17.69 -1.88
C ASP A 33 19.96 -17.61 -0.42
N TYR A 34 20.70 -18.64 0.00
CA TYR A 34 21.26 -18.78 1.33
C TYR A 34 22.71 -19.24 1.26
N PHE A 35 23.47 -18.90 2.29
CA PHE A 35 24.85 -19.32 2.50
C PHE A 35 24.91 -20.31 3.65
N VAL A 36 25.91 -21.19 3.63
CA VAL A 36 26.16 -22.18 4.67
C VAL A 36 27.63 -22.10 5.08
N ALA A 37 27.89 -22.05 6.38
CA ALA A 37 29.22 -22.22 6.97
C ALA A 37 29.24 -23.46 7.87
N ILE A 38 30.37 -24.15 7.91
CA ILE A 38 30.62 -25.34 8.72
C ILE A 38 31.75 -25.05 9.70
N TYR A 39 31.52 -25.42 10.96
CA TYR A 39 32.47 -25.32 12.05
C TYR A 39 32.76 -26.69 12.66
N ASN A 40 33.99 -26.91 13.11
CA ASN A 40 34.39 -28.15 13.79
C ASN A 40 33.83 -28.22 15.23
N GLN A 41 34.17 -29.28 15.95
CA GLN A 41 33.76 -29.49 17.35
C GLN A 41 34.37 -28.46 18.33
N ASP A 42 35.51 -27.87 17.96
CA ASP A 42 36.22 -26.86 18.74
C ASP A 42 35.72 -25.44 18.43
N GLY A 43 34.86 -25.31 17.41
CA GLY A 43 34.26 -24.06 16.96
C GLY A 43 35.01 -23.36 15.83
N ASP A 44 36.08 -23.93 15.30
CA ASP A 44 36.85 -23.30 14.21
C ASP A 44 36.09 -23.39 12.89
N PHE A 45 36.13 -22.30 12.12
CA PHE A 45 35.59 -22.25 10.77
C PHE A 45 36.34 -23.21 9.85
N ILE A 46 35.61 -24.07 9.15
CA ILE A 46 36.18 -25.03 8.18
C ILE A 46 35.97 -24.54 6.75
N ALA A 47 34.71 -24.30 6.38
CA ALA A 47 34.34 -23.98 5.01
C ALA A 47 32.99 -23.28 4.94
N SER A 48 32.80 -22.48 3.88
CA SER A 48 31.51 -21.92 3.52
C SER A 48 31.17 -22.18 2.04
N ALA A 49 29.88 -22.24 1.73
CA ALA A 49 29.37 -22.43 0.39
C ALA A 49 27.96 -21.84 0.25
N GLY A 50 27.44 -21.85 -0.98
CA GLY A 50 26.14 -21.29 -1.31
C GLY A 50 26.23 -19.83 -1.72
N GLY A 51 25.06 -19.19 -1.82
CA GLY A 51 24.93 -17.93 -2.52
C GLY A 51 24.78 -18.11 -4.03
N GLY A 52 24.46 -17.01 -4.71
CA GLY A 52 24.49 -16.92 -6.17
C GLY A 52 25.65 -16.04 -6.64
N ARG A 53 25.55 -15.50 -7.86
CA ARG A 53 26.53 -14.54 -8.43
C ARG A 53 26.59 -13.18 -7.68
N GLN A 54 26.07 -13.08 -6.47
CA GLN A 54 26.09 -11.84 -5.71
C GLN A 54 27.48 -11.62 -5.11
N SER A 55 27.95 -10.37 -5.12
CA SER A 55 29.24 -9.95 -4.54
C SER A 55 29.20 -9.80 -3.01
N ASN A 56 28.01 -9.86 -2.39
CA ASN A 56 27.86 -9.69 -0.95
C ASN A 56 27.67 -11.05 -0.28
N GLU A 57 28.58 -11.36 0.64
CA GLU A 57 28.60 -12.63 1.37
C GLU A 57 28.44 -12.34 2.86
N PRO A 58 27.93 -13.29 3.67
CA PRO A 58 27.94 -13.15 5.11
C PRO A 58 29.39 -13.16 5.62
N ASP A 59 29.71 -12.25 6.54
CA ASP A 59 30.98 -12.25 7.27
C ASP A 59 30.85 -13.26 8.42
N PHE A 60 31.13 -14.53 8.10
CA PHE A 60 31.04 -15.62 9.06
C PHE A 60 32.14 -15.47 10.14
N PRO A 61 31.79 -15.59 11.44
CA PRO A 61 32.79 -15.62 12.49
C PRO A 61 33.84 -16.69 12.23
N THR A 62 35.11 -16.41 12.55
CA THR A 62 36.20 -17.40 12.44
C THR A 62 36.11 -18.49 13.48
N GLU A 63 35.50 -18.18 14.63
CA GLU A 63 35.23 -19.10 15.72
C GLU A 63 33.76 -19.00 16.13
N TYR A 64 33.07 -20.13 16.24
CA TYR A 64 31.69 -20.22 16.66
C TYR A 64 31.41 -21.55 17.36
N LEU A 65 31.21 -21.49 18.68
CA LEU A 65 30.71 -22.61 19.48
C LEU A 65 29.25 -22.33 19.86
N PRO A 66 28.29 -23.17 19.46
CA PRO A 66 26.93 -23.03 19.94
C PRO A 66 26.90 -23.35 21.43
N THR A 67 26.52 -22.38 22.26
CA THR A 67 26.26 -22.62 23.69
C THR A 67 25.17 -23.68 23.85
N GLU A 68 25.20 -24.50 24.91
CA GLU A 68 24.16 -25.51 25.18
C GLU A 68 22.74 -24.94 25.13
N THR A 69 22.57 -23.65 25.48
CA THR A 69 21.33 -22.89 25.35
C THR A 69 20.85 -22.74 23.90
N SER A 70 21.76 -22.49 22.95
CA SER A 70 21.48 -22.36 21.51
C SER A 70 21.10 -23.70 20.87
N VAL A 71 21.67 -24.80 21.39
CA VAL A 71 21.36 -26.17 20.97
C VAL A 71 20.01 -26.63 21.54
N THR A 72 19.73 -26.32 22.81
CA THR A 72 18.54 -26.80 23.54
C THR A 72 17.29 -25.96 23.25
N GLN A 73 17.43 -24.66 22.96
CA GLN A 73 16.29 -23.77 22.70
C GLN A 73 15.90 -23.65 21.22
N GLN A 74 16.38 -24.55 20.35
CA GLN A 74 16.08 -24.57 18.92
C GLN A 74 16.23 -23.21 18.23
N GLN A 75 17.41 -22.98 17.65
CA GLN A 75 17.51 -22.22 16.39
C GLN A 75 16.99 -20.76 16.44
N GLU A 76 17.12 -20.05 17.56
CA GLU A 76 16.77 -18.62 17.56
C GLU A 76 17.62 -17.90 16.50
N PRO A 77 16.99 -17.32 15.47
CA PRO A 77 17.75 -16.69 14.42
C PRO A 77 18.40 -15.41 14.95
N PHE A 78 19.67 -15.21 14.63
CA PHE A 78 20.45 -14.02 14.99
C PHE A 78 20.90 -13.29 13.73
N THR A 79 21.54 -12.14 13.89
CA THR A 79 22.02 -11.33 12.76
C THR A 79 23.54 -11.35 12.73
N ILE A 80 24.11 -11.54 11.54
CA ILE A 80 25.54 -11.42 11.27
C ILE A 80 25.78 -10.35 10.20
N PRO A 81 26.90 -9.61 10.27
CA PRO A 81 27.24 -8.65 9.23
C PRO A 81 27.54 -9.34 7.89
N GLY A 82 27.43 -8.59 6.81
CA GLY A 82 27.98 -8.99 5.51
C GLY A 82 29.38 -8.43 5.27
N THR A 83 30.06 -8.96 4.25
CA THR A 83 31.37 -8.47 3.79
C THR A 83 31.30 -7.03 3.25
N ILE A 84 30.12 -6.60 2.80
CA ILE A 84 29.86 -5.19 2.45
C ILE A 84 29.31 -4.44 3.68
N PRO A 85 29.95 -3.32 4.10
CA PRO A 85 29.48 -2.52 5.23
C PRO A 85 28.02 -2.08 5.09
N GLY A 86 27.26 -2.21 6.19
CA GLY A 86 25.83 -1.85 6.23
C GLY A 86 24.90 -2.91 5.67
N THR A 87 25.41 -4.08 5.29
CA THR A 87 24.60 -5.24 4.95
C THR A 87 24.55 -6.23 6.11
N GLU A 88 23.41 -6.90 6.25
CA GLU A 88 23.15 -7.84 7.33
C GLU A 88 22.52 -9.11 6.78
N PHE A 89 22.79 -10.22 7.47
CA PHE A 89 22.27 -11.54 7.17
C PHE A 89 21.58 -12.11 8.39
N ARG A 90 20.43 -12.76 8.16
CA ARG A 90 19.75 -13.53 9.19
C ARG A 90 20.33 -14.93 9.24
N ALA A 91 20.97 -15.28 10.34
CA ALA A 91 21.64 -16.55 10.55
C ALA A 91 20.88 -17.44 11.53
N ALA A 92 20.98 -18.76 11.35
CA ALA A 92 20.63 -19.74 12.37
C ALA A 92 21.62 -20.92 12.30
N SER A 93 21.92 -21.53 13.44
CA SER A 93 22.86 -22.64 13.54
C SER A 93 22.19 -23.91 14.03
N ALA A 94 22.75 -25.06 13.65
CA ALA A 94 22.34 -26.38 14.11
C ALA A 94 23.54 -27.33 14.15
N LEU A 95 23.50 -28.29 15.07
CA LEU A 95 24.44 -29.40 15.06
C LEU A 95 24.06 -30.40 13.98
N ILE A 96 25.06 -30.89 13.25
CA ILE A 96 24.90 -31.92 12.23
C ILE A 96 25.78 -33.12 12.56
N GLU A 97 25.24 -34.30 12.26
CA GLU A 97 26.00 -35.55 12.31
C GLU A 97 26.50 -35.88 10.90
N VAL A 98 27.82 -36.06 10.76
CA VAL A 98 28.43 -36.49 9.51
C VAL A 98 28.55 -38.02 9.54
N LYS A 99 27.87 -38.69 8.59
CA LYS A 99 27.95 -40.15 8.47
C LYS A 99 29.40 -40.58 8.27
N GLY A 100 29.90 -41.42 9.18
CA GLY A 100 31.29 -41.88 9.17
C GLY A 100 32.16 -41.26 10.27
N THR A 101 31.63 -40.28 11.01
CA THR A 101 32.34 -39.60 12.09
C THR A 101 31.52 -39.65 13.40
N THR A 102 32.20 -39.81 14.53
CA THR A 102 31.56 -39.81 15.86
C THR A 102 31.40 -38.41 16.46
N VAL A 103 31.91 -37.37 15.78
CA VAL A 103 31.89 -35.99 16.24
C VAL A 103 30.81 -35.18 15.52
N PHE A 104 30.19 -34.26 16.25
CA PHE A 104 29.21 -33.32 15.69
C PHE A 104 29.92 -32.10 15.11
N TYR A 105 29.38 -31.60 14.00
CA TYR A 105 29.78 -30.32 13.40
C TYR A 105 28.68 -29.30 13.61
N THR A 106 29.03 -28.02 13.57
CA THR A 106 28.03 -26.95 13.58
C THR A 106 27.84 -26.40 12.18
N GLN A 107 26.60 -26.44 11.70
CA GLN A 107 26.19 -25.78 10.46
C GLN A 107 25.53 -24.44 10.79
N MET A 108 26.00 -23.35 10.18
CA MET A 108 25.33 -22.04 10.22
C MET A 108 24.77 -21.72 8.82
N ILE A 109 23.48 -21.36 8.76
CA ILE A 109 22.83 -20.91 7.52
C ILE A 109 22.52 -19.44 7.63
N ALA A 110 22.94 -18.65 6.64
CA ALA A 110 22.74 -17.20 6.58
C ALA A 110 21.96 -16.79 5.32
N VAL A 111 20.96 -15.92 5.47
CA VAL A 111 20.12 -15.40 4.37
C VAL A 111 20.21 -13.87 4.34
N PRO A 112 20.45 -13.23 3.18
CA PRO A 112 20.58 -11.78 3.11
C PRO A 112 19.29 -11.06 3.50
N LEU A 113 19.39 -10.03 4.36
CA LEU A 113 18.27 -9.12 4.68
C LEU A 113 18.07 -8.04 3.60
N THR A 114 19.06 -7.83 2.73
CA THR A 114 19.06 -6.81 1.66
C THR A 114 17.99 -7.02 0.59
N THR A 115 17.45 -8.24 0.44
CA THR A 115 16.28 -8.51 -0.43
C THR A 115 15.02 -7.76 0.03
N VAL A 116 14.99 -7.26 1.27
CA VAL A 116 13.87 -6.48 1.81
C VAL A 116 13.96 -4.99 1.43
N THR A 117 15.15 -4.39 1.37
CA THR A 117 15.27 -2.93 1.23
C THR A 117 14.99 -2.42 -0.18
N GLN A 118 15.39 -3.16 -1.23
CA GLN A 118 15.11 -2.78 -2.62
C GLN A 118 13.64 -2.98 -3.00
N THR A 119 13.03 -4.03 -2.45
CA THR A 119 11.60 -4.30 -2.61
C THR A 119 10.77 -3.23 -1.91
N LEU A 120 11.16 -2.83 -0.69
CA LEU A 120 10.54 -1.72 0.04
C LEU A 120 10.66 -0.39 -0.70
N ALA A 121 11.83 -0.06 -1.26
CA ALA A 121 12.01 1.18 -2.02
C ALA A 121 11.11 1.24 -3.26
N THR A 122 10.96 0.11 -3.96
CA THR A 122 10.06 0.00 -5.13
C THR A 122 8.60 0.17 -4.71
N TYR A 123 8.18 -0.50 -3.64
CA TYR A 123 6.82 -0.34 -3.10
C TYR A 123 6.55 1.10 -2.64
N LEU A 124 7.49 1.73 -1.94
CA LEU A 124 7.40 3.13 -1.54
C LEU A 124 7.22 4.02 -2.77
N GLY A 125 8.03 3.85 -3.82
CA GLY A 125 7.89 4.62 -5.06
C GLY A 125 6.51 4.45 -5.72
N ILE A 126 6.04 3.21 -5.87
CA ILE A 126 4.73 2.92 -6.46
C ILE A 126 3.59 3.53 -5.62
N TYR A 127 3.61 3.32 -4.30
CA TYR A 127 2.57 3.84 -3.41
C TYR A 127 2.60 5.36 -3.31
N SER A 128 3.78 5.99 -3.35
CA SER A 128 3.88 7.45 -3.39
C SER A 128 3.22 8.01 -4.65
N ILE A 129 3.49 7.44 -5.83
CA ILE A 129 2.86 7.87 -7.09
C ILE A 129 1.35 7.65 -7.03
N LEU A 130 0.90 6.47 -6.60
CA LEU A 130 -0.53 6.16 -6.47
C LEU A 130 -1.24 7.10 -5.49
N SER A 131 -0.59 7.44 -4.38
CA SER A 131 -1.11 8.38 -3.38
C SER A 131 -1.30 9.78 -3.98
N VAL A 132 -0.29 10.29 -4.68
CA VAL A 132 -0.38 11.59 -5.37
C VAL A 132 -1.51 11.59 -6.40
N ILE A 133 -1.62 10.55 -7.23
CA ILE A 133 -2.71 10.42 -8.21
C ILE A 133 -4.07 10.43 -7.51
N THR A 134 -4.22 9.67 -6.44
CA THR A 134 -5.47 9.57 -5.68
C THR A 134 -5.86 10.93 -5.06
N ILE A 135 -4.89 11.64 -4.49
CA ILE A 135 -5.11 13.00 -3.94
C ILE A 135 -5.55 13.96 -5.04
N VAL A 136 -4.88 13.96 -6.18
CA VAL A 136 -5.22 14.85 -7.31
C VAL A 136 -6.62 14.54 -7.84
N LEU A 137 -6.95 13.27 -8.05
CA LEU A 137 -8.28 12.85 -8.50
C LEU A 137 -9.36 13.23 -7.49
N GLY A 138 -9.11 13.00 -6.20
CA GLY A 138 -10.01 13.41 -5.12
C GLY A 138 -10.23 14.92 -5.10
N ALA A 139 -9.16 15.72 -5.21
CA ALA A 139 -9.24 17.17 -5.25
C ALA A 139 -10.03 17.68 -6.47
N VAL A 140 -9.81 17.11 -7.65
CA VAL A 140 -10.57 17.44 -8.87
C VAL A 140 -12.03 17.08 -8.72
N ALA A 141 -12.34 15.87 -8.23
CA ALA A 141 -13.72 15.42 -8.02
C ALA A 141 -14.47 16.32 -7.02
N ILE A 142 -13.86 16.63 -5.87
CA ILE A 142 -14.43 17.55 -4.88
C ILE A 142 -14.67 18.92 -5.50
N ARG A 143 -13.67 19.48 -6.21
CA ARG A 143 -13.79 20.79 -6.86
C ARG A 143 -14.94 20.82 -7.87
N LEU A 144 -15.09 19.77 -8.69
CA LEU A 144 -16.18 19.67 -9.66
C LEU A 144 -17.54 19.60 -8.99
N LEU A 145 -17.70 18.74 -7.98
CA LEU A 145 -18.96 18.58 -7.25
C LEU A 145 -19.38 19.87 -6.54
N VAL A 146 -18.44 20.53 -5.86
CA VAL A 146 -18.67 21.80 -5.16
C VAL A 146 -19.08 22.89 -6.16
N THR A 147 -18.39 22.99 -7.29
CA THR A 147 -18.72 23.98 -8.33
C THR A 147 -20.11 23.74 -8.90
N LEU A 148 -20.48 22.48 -9.16
CA LEU A 148 -21.79 22.13 -9.69
C LEU A 148 -22.92 22.47 -8.70
N ALA A 149 -22.73 22.16 -7.42
CA ALA A 149 -23.69 22.46 -6.37
C ALA A 149 -23.92 23.97 -6.23
N PHE A 150 -22.84 24.75 -6.08
CA PHE A 150 -22.95 26.21 -5.94
C PHE A 150 -23.48 26.90 -7.21
N ARG A 151 -23.13 26.42 -8.42
CA ARG A 151 -23.68 26.97 -9.66
C ARG A 151 -25.21 26.89 -9.70
N SER A 152 -25.78 25.79 -9.20
CA SER A 152 -27.24 25.64 -9.13
C SER A 152 -27.90 26.62 -8.16
N LEU A 153 -27.21 26.96 -7.05
CA LEU A 153 -27.68 27.94 -6.08
C LEU A 153 -27.61 29.36 -6.65
N THR A 154 -26.52 29.72 -7.33
CA THR A 154 -26.39 31.03 -7.97
C THR A 154 -27.45 31.27 -9.03
N GLN A 155 -27.87 30.24 -9.79
CA GLN A 155 -28.97 30.36 -10.75
C GLN A 155 -30.29 30.68 -10.05
N VAL A 156 -30.59 29.99 -8.93
CA VAL A 156 -31.79 30.25 -8.13
C VAL A 156 -31.76 31.66 -7.54
N GLU A 157 -30.62 32.10 -7.03
CA GLU A 157 -30.41 33.45 -6.49
C GLU A 157 -30.70 34.52 -7.55
N ASN A 158 -30.10 34.41 -8.73
CA ASN A 158 -30.28 35.38 -9.82
C ASN A 158 -31.75 35.51 -10.24
N THR A 159 -32.43 34.38 -10.49
CA THR A 159 -33.85 34.41 -10.87
C THR A 159 -34.73 34.92 -9.73
N ALA A 160 -34.41 34.60 -8.47
CA ALA A 160 -35.13 35.14 -7.32
C ALA A 160 -34.97 36.67 -7.19
N MET A 161 -33.79 37.22 -7.51
CA MET A 161 -33.57 38.66 -7.54
C MET A 161 -34.40 39.36 -8.62
N GLU A 162 -34.52 38.77 -9.81
CA GLU A 162 -35.39 39.32 -10.88
C GLU A 162 -36.87 39.29 -10.49
N ILE A 163 -37.33 38.20 -9.87
CA ILE A 163 -38.70 38.11 -9.32
C ILE A 163 -38.91 39.16 -8.22
N ALA A 164 -37.93 39.35 -7.33
CA ALA A 164 -38.00 40.34 -6.26
C ALA A 164 -38.01 41.78 -6.82
N ALA A 165 -37.39 42.01 -7.97
CA ALA A 165 -37.45 43.27 -8.71
C ALA A 165 -38.81 43.52 -9.40
N GLY A 166 -39.74 42.54 -9.35
CA GLY A 166 -41.11 42.65 -9.85
C GLY A 166 -41.36 41.94 -11.18
N ASP A 167 -40.37 41.24 -11.74
CA ASP A 167 -40.58 40.40 -12.93
C ASP A 167 -41.11 39.02 -12.55
N PHE A 168 -42.41 38.93 -12.28
CA PHE A 168 -43.08 37.66 -11.97
C PHE A 168 -43.24 36.74 -13.19
N GLY A 169 -42.87 37.19 -14.40
CA GLY A 169 -42.86 36.38 -15.61
C GLY A 169 -41.73 35.33 -15.61
N GLN A 170 -40.68 35.56 -14.82
CA GLN A 170 -39.56 34.63 -14.69
C GLN A 170 -39.98 33.26 -14.14
N ARG A 171 -39.20 32.23 -14.50
CA ARG A 171 -39.42 30.83 -14.10
C ARG A 171 -38.11 30.16 -13.74
N MET A 172 -38.15 29.30 -12.72
CA MET A 172 -37.02 28.44 -12.37
C MET A 172 -36.88 27.33 -13.41
N THR A 173 -35.80 27.37 -14.21
CA THR A 173 -35.44 26.37 -15.22
C THR A 173 -34.51 25.29 -14.66
N ASP A 174 -34.17 24.27 -15.46
CA ASP A 174 -33.24 23.18 -15.09
C ASP A 174 -33.63 22.47 -13.78
N ILE A 175 -34.86 21.98 -13.72
CA ILE A 175 -35.41 21.29 -12.55
C ILE A 175 -34.88 19.85 -12.53
N ALA A 176 -34.15 19.50 -11.47
CA ALA A 176 -33.72 18.14 -11.18
C ALA A 176 -34.55 17.56 -10.01
N PRO A 177 -35.69 16.87 -10.25
CA PRO A 177 -36.71 16.59 -9.23
C PRO A 177 -36.22 15.74 -8.05
N ALA A 178 -35.20 14.92 -8.27
CA ALA A 178 -34.58 14.09 -7.24
C ALA A 178 -33.75 14.88 -6.22
N THR A 179 -33.44 16.15 -6.50
CA THR A 179 -32.60 17.00 -5.65
C THR A 179 -33.44 17.94 -4.77
N GLU A 180 -32.89 18.35 -3.63
CA GLU A 180 -33.51 19.35 -2.74
C GLU A 180 -33.75 20.67 -3.48
N VAL A 181 -32.75 21.14 -4.24
CA VAL A 181 -32.86 22.35 -5.06
C VAL A 181 -33.96 22.22 -6.11
N GLY A 182 -34.12 21.06 -6.74
CA GLY A 182 -35.20 20.83 -7.71
C GLY A 182 -36.60 20.85 -7.09
N ARG A 183 -36.76 20.30 -5.88
CA ARG A 183 -38.04 20.41 -5.14
C ARG A 183 -38.34 21.87 -4.78
N LEU A 184 -37.33 22.64 -4.36
CA LEU A 184 -37.46 24.07 -4.09
C LEU A 184 -37.87 24.85 -5.34
N LYS A 185 -37.16 24.65 -6.47
CA LYS A 185 -37.49 25.27 -7.77
C LYS A 185 -38.94 24.98 -8.17
N THR A 186 -39.41 23.74 -7.99
CA THR A 186 -40.80 23.34 -8.26
C THR A 186 -41.80 24.09 -7.37
N ALA A 187 -41.53 24.19 -6.08
CA ALA A 187 -42.39 24.89 -5.12
C ALA A 187 -42.51 26.39 -5.45
N ILE A 188 -41.39 27.03 -5.82
CA ILE A 188 -41.37 28.44 -6.25
C ILE A 188 -42.20 28.66 -7.51
N ASN A 189 -42.03 27.81 -8.53
CA ASN A 189 -42.84 27.93 -9.75
C ASN A 189 -44.35 27.75 -9.48
N ALA A 190 -44.72 26.85 -8.55
CA ALA A 190 -46.11 26.70 -8.13
C ALA A 190 -46.65 27.95 -7.41
N MET A 191 -45.82 28.61 -6.58
CA MET A 191 -46.17 29.89 -5.95
C MET A 191 -46.37 30.99 -7.01
N LEU A 192 -45.47 31.11 -7.99
CA LEU A 192 -45.58 32.07 -9.08
C LEU A 192 -46.86 31.88 -9.90
N GLY A 193 -47.22 30.63 -10.22
CA GLY A 193 -48.48 30.33 -10.91
C GLY A 193 -49.73 30.79 -10.14
N ARG A 194 -49.69 30.79 -8.80
CA ARG A 194 -50.78 31.35 -7.97
C ARG A 194 -50.80 32.87 -8.00
N ILE A 195 -49.63 33.52 -8.02
CA ILE A 195 -49.51 34.98 -8.14
C ILE A 195 -50.10 35.45 -9.47
N ASP A 196 -49.77 34.80 -10.58
CA ASP A 196 -50.30 35.14 -11.90
C ASP A 196 -51.83 35.03 -11.95
N ALA A 197 -52.38 33.94 -11.39
CA ALA A 197 -53.83 33.76 -11.31
C ALA A 197 -54.50 34.87 -10.48
N ALA A 198 -53.90 35.27 -9.35
CA ALA A 198 -54.41 36.34 -8.50
C ALA A 198 -54.34 37.71 -9.19
N LEU A 199 -53.26 38.01 -9.91
CA LEU A 199 -53.10 39.24 -10.69
C LEU A 199 -54.11 39.30 -11.84
N ALA A 200 -54.29 38.21 -12.58
CA ALA A 200 -55.27 38.13 -13.66
C ALA A 200 -56.71 38.36 -13.14
N GLN A 201 -57.04 37.81 -11.98
CA GLN A 201 -58.34 38.02 -11.32
C GLN A 201 -58.52 39.48 -10.88
N ARG A 202 -57.49 40.09 -10.31
CA ARG A 202 -57.51 41.51 -9.94
C ARG A 202 -57.73 42.39 -11.16
N ASP A 203 -57.02 42.12 -12.26
CA ASP A 203 -57.13 42.89 -13.50
C ASP A 203 -58.51 42.75 -14.14
N ALA A 204 -59.09 41.55 -14.13
CA ALA A 204 -60.46 41.31 -14.59
C ALA A 204 -61.46 42.13 -13.77
N THR A 205 -61.30 42.15 -12.45
CA THR A 205 -62.14 42.92 -11.53
C THR A 205 -62.02 44.42 -11.78
N VAL A 206 -60.80 44.94 -11.96
CA VAL A 206 -60.55 46.36 -12.28
C VAL A 206 -61.17 46.74 -13.63
N ARG A 207 -61.05 45.89 -14.66
CA ARG A 207 -61.69 46.12 -15.96
C ARG A 207 -63.20 46.20 -15.85
N GLN A 208 -63.81 45.34 -15.04
CA GLN A 208 -65.25 45.36 -14.81
C GLN A 208 -65.69 46.64 -14.08
N MET A 209 -64.97 47.09 -13.05
CA MET A 209 -65.24 48.36 -12.37
C MET A 209 -65.13 49.57 -13.31
N ARG A 210 -64.08 49.61 -14.16
CA ARG A 210 -63.92 50.68 -15.15
C ARG A 210 -65.07 50.72 -16.14
N ARG A 211 -65.57 49.55 -16.57
CA ARG A 211 -66.73 49.46 -17.46
C ARG A 211 -67.98 50.01 -16.77
N PHE A 212 -68.22 49.71 -15.49
CA PHE A 212 -69.37 50.27 -14.76
C PHE A 212 -69.30 51.79 -14.56
N VAL A 213 -68.12 52.36 -14.30
CA VAL A 213 -67.97 53.82 -14.13
C VAL A 213 -68.07 54.58 -15.46
N GLY A 214 -67.67 53.95 -16.58
CA GLY A 214 -67.72 54.58 -17.90
C GLY A 214 -69.08 54.51 -18.60
N ASP A 215 -70.01 53.69 -18.09
CA ASP A 215 -71.35 53.48 -18.68
C ASP A 215 -72.46 54.23 -17.91
N ALA A 216 -72.10 55.07 -16.94
CA ALA A 216 -73.00 55.88 -16.10
C ALA A 216 -72.77 57.38 -16.33
#